data_AF-A0A3D0PC23-F1
#
_entry.id   AF-A0A3D0PC23-F1
#
_cell.length_a   1.000
_cell.length_b   1.000
_cell.length_c   1.000
_cell.angle_alpha   90.00
_cell.angle_beta   90.00
_cell.angle_gamma   90.00
#
_symmetry.space_group_name_H-M   'P 1'
#
loop_
_entity.id
_entity.type
_entity.pdbx_description
1 polymer ?
#
loop_
_entity_poly.entity_id
_entity_poly.type
_entity_poly.pdbx_seq_one_letter_code
_entity_poly.pdbx_strand_id
1 'polypeptide(L)'
;RPERLRLAPATNRNLPAEVVQLEALGHEQLLSCRLLEADHTVQLRTAAEVSVQPGDQCHLEIEAAGWNLFDAAGDALRPKSGDAAVASPDLPSLPA
;
A
#
# COMPACT_ATOMS: atom_id res chain seq x y z
N ARG A 1 4.81 4.42 3.81
CA ARG A 1 5.94 4.07 4.70
C ARG A 1 6.18 2.56 4.58
N PRO A 2 7.41 2.07 4.77
CA PRO A 2 7.74 0.65 4.58
C PRO A 2 6.93 -0.31 5.45
N GLU A 3 6.49 0.10 6.64
CA GLU A 3 5.70 -0.74 7.54
C GLU A 3 4.24 -0.93 7.07
N ARG A 4 3.80 -0.15 6.07
CA ARG A 4 2.42 -0.13 5.56
C ARG A 4 2.29 -0.80 4.18
N LEU A 5 3.36 -1.44 3.73
CA LEU A 5 3.39 -2.32 2.57
C LEU A 5 3.61 -3.74 3.05
N ARG A 6 2.89 -4.69 2.45
CA ARG A 6 2.97 -6.11 2.83
C ARG A 6 3.03 -6.98 1.58
N LEU A 7 3.71 -8.11 1.69
CA LEU A 7 3.58 -9.17 0.71
C LEU A 7 2.17 -9.75 0.78
N ALA A 8 1.57 -9.97 -0.38
CA ALA A 8 0.20 -10.44 -0.53
C ALA A 8 0.07 -11.36 -1.76
N PRO A 9 -1.01 -12.14 -1.86
CA PRO A 9 -1.28 -12.95 -3.06
C PRO A 9 -1.56 -12.07 -4.30
N ALA A 10 -1.46 -12.65 -5.48
CA ALA A 10 -1.78 -11.98 -6.74
C ALA A 10 -3.29 -11.66 -6.82
N THR A 11 -3.66 -10.41 -6.60
CA THR A 11 -5.04 -9.92 -6.75
C THR A 11 -5.04 -8.59 -7.49
N ASN A 12 -6.18 -8.21 -8.08
CA ASN A 12 -6.32 -6.96 -8.85
C ASN A 12 -6.02 -5.68 -8.03
N ARG A 13 -5.93 -5.77 -6.70
CA ARG A 13 -5.66 -4.64 -5.81
C ARG A 13 -4.19 -4.53 -5.41
N ASN A 14 -3.40 -5.57 -5.67
CA ASN A 14 -2.01 -5.65 -5.22
C ASN A 14 -1.07 -5.31 -6.37
N LEU A 15 -0.05 -4.53 -6.07
CA LEU A 15 0.88 -4.06 -7.07
C LEU A 15 1.90 -5.15 -7.39
N PRO A 16 2.05 -5.56 -8.66
CA PRO A 16 3.08 -6.50 -9.06
C PRO A 16 4.46 -5.86 -8.98
N ALA A 17 5.42 -6.59 -8.40
CA ALA A 17 6.77 -6.11 -8.18
C ALA A 17 7.81 -7.23 -8.30
N GLU A 18 9.07 -6.84 -8.37
CA GLU A 18 10.23 -7.73 -8.34
C GLU A 18 11.10 -7.37 -7.14
N VAL A 19 11.54 -8.35 -6.36
CA VAL A 19 12.51 -8.14 -5.28
C VAL A 19 13.87 -7.81 -5.90
N VAL A 20 14.43 -6.64 -5.61
CA VAL A 20 15.74 -6.21 -6.14
C VAL A 20 16.86 -6.31 -5.10
N GLN A 21 16.51 -6.17 -3.82
CA GLN A 21 17.47 -6.22 -2.72
C GLN A 21 16.81 -6.76 -1.46
N LEU A 22 17.58 -7.51 -0.68
CA LEU A 22 17.19 -8.06 0.61
C LEU A 22 18.27 -7.75 1.64
N GLU A 23 17.85 -7.18 2.76
CA GLU A 23 18.71 -6.92 3.92
C GLU A 23 18.15 -7.64 5.15
N ALA A 24 18.94 -8.56 5.72
CA ALA A 24 18.57 -9.26 6.94
C ALA A 24 18.98 -8.44 8.18
N LEU A 25 18.01 -8.12 9.04
CA LEU A 25 18.18 -7.32 10.26
C LEU A 25 18.03 -8.15 11.56
N GLY A 26 18.18 -9.48 11.44
CA GLY A 26 18.07 -10.43 12.55
C GLY A 26 16.64 -10.95 12.76
N HIS A 27 15.76 -10.15 13.36
CA HIS A 27 14.36 -10.53 13.63
C HIS A 27 13.39 -10.17 12.50
N GLU A 28 13.87 -9.41 11.53
CA GLU A 28 13.12 -8.94 10.38
C GLU A 28 14.07 -8.80 9.18
N GLN A 29 13.48 -8.56 8.02
CA GLN A 29 14.20 -8.24 6.81
C GLN A 29 13.58 -7.03 6.12
N LEU A 30 14.43 -6.21 5.52
CA LEU A 30 14.03 -5.09 4.68
C LEU A 30 14.16 -5.53 3.22
N LEU A 31 13.05 -5.50 2.50
CA LEU A 31 13.00 -5.81 1.08
C LEU A 31 12.89 -4.50 0.30
N SER A 32 13.71 -4.36 -0.75
CA SER A 32 13.48 -3.37 -1.78
C SER A 32 12.88 -4.07 -2.98
N CYS A 33 11.73 -3.58 -3.44
CA CYS A 33 10.98 -4.13 -4.55
C CYS A 33 10.78 -3.07 -5.62
N ARG A 34 11.06 -3.41 -6.88
CA ARG A 34 10.78 -2.57 -8.04
C ARG A 34 9.37 -2.85 -8.55
N LEU A 35 8.54 -1.82 -8.64
CA LEU A 35 7.18 -1.91 -9.20
C LEU A 35 7.24 -2.13 -10.71
N LEU A 36 6.53 -3.14 -11.22
CA LEU A 36 6.58 -3.48 -12.65
C LEU A 36 5.95 -2.41 -13.55
N GLU A 37 4.99 -1.63 -13.03
CA GLU A 37 4.25 -0.63 -13.81
C GLU A 37 4.94 0.74 -13.89
N ALA A 38 5.84 1.06 -12.94
CA ALA A 38 6.31 2.43 -12.76
C ALA A 38 7.84 2.58 -12.66
N ASP A 39 8.62 1.49 -12.77
CA ASP A 39 10.08 1.47 -12.53
C ASP A 39 10.49 2.22 -11.25
N HIS A 40 9.62 2.18 -10.24
CA HIS A 40 9.83 2.81 -8.94
C HIS A 40 10.17 1.74 -7.91
N THR A 41 11.18 2.00 -7.10
CA THR A 41 11.56 1.11 -5.99
C THR A 41 10.85 1.52 -4.72
N VAL A 42 10.17 0.57 -4.09
CA VAL A 42 9.54 0.71 -2.78
C VAL A 42 10.21 -0.23 -1.79
N GLN A 43 10.18 0.15 -0.52
CA GLN A 43 10.72 -0.67 0.57
C GLN A 43 9.58 -1.20 1.42
N LEU A 44 9.72 -2.44 1.89
CA LEU A 44 8.83 -3.05 2.88
C LEU A 44 9.61 -3.83 3.93
N ARG A 45 9.04 -3.93 5.13
CA ARG A 45 9.58 -4.76 6.22
C ARG A 45 8.77 -6.04 6.31
N THR A 46 9.46 -7.18 6.41
CA THR A 46 8.82 -8.49 6.62
C THR A 46 9.51 -9.22 7.77
N ALA A 47 8.85 -10.25 8.30
CA ALA A 47 9.46 -11.14 9.27
C ALA A 47 10.62 -11.93 8.62
N ALA A 48 11.59 -12.36 9.43
CA ALA A 48 12.80 -13.05 8.96
C ALA A 48 12.51 -14.45 8.41
N GLU A 49 11.37 -15.05 8.74
CA GLU A 49 10.96 -16.37 8.29
C GLU A 49 10.40 -16.37 6.86
N VAL A 50 10.16 -15.19 6.29
CA VAL A 50 9.61 -15.05 4.93
C VAL A 50 10.72 -15.37 3.92
N SER A 51 10.58 -16.50 3.24
CA SER A 51 11.51 -16.92 2.19
C SER A 51 11.25 -16.15 0.90
N VAL A 52 12.12 -15.21 0.58
CA VAL A 52 12.16 -14.43 -0.67
C VAL A 52 13.62 -14.19 -1.06
N GLN A 53 13.89 -14.05 -2.36
CA GLN A 53 15.22 -13.75 -2.90
C GLN A 53 15.16 -12.63 -3.93
N PRO A 54 16.27 -11.89 -4.14
CA PRO A 54 16.38 -10.99 -5.28
C PRO A 54 16.10 -11.72 -6.60
N GLY A 55 15.28 -11.13 -7.47
CA GLY A 55 14.76 -11.71 -8.71
C GLY A 55 13.37 -12.33 -8.57
N ASP A 56 12.87 -12.56 -7.35
CA ASP A 56 11.52 -13.11 -7.16
C ASP A 56 10.45 -12.09 -7.56
N GLN A 57 9.40 -12.59 -8.23
CA GLN A 57 8.18 -11.82 -8.45
C GLN A 57 7.28 -11.89 -7.22
N CYS A 58 6.78 -10.74 -6.80
CA CYS A 58 5.90 -10.62 -5.65
C CYS A 58 4.74 -9.66 -5.94
N HIS A 59 3.74 -9.66 -5.05
CA HIS A 59 2.63 -8.71 -5.09
C HIS A 59 2.57 -7.97 -3.77
N LEU A 60 2.41 -6.65 -3.85
CA LEU A 60 2.43 -5.74 -2.70
C LEU A 60 1.02 -5.22 -2.42
N GLU A 61 0.52 -5.49 -1.22
CA GLU A 61 -0.67 -4.85 -0.69
C GLU A 61 -0.28 -3.52 -0.02
N ILE A 62 -1.04 -2.47 -0.32
CA ILE A 62 -0.89 -1.17 0.32
C ILE A 62 -2.05 -0.94 1.29
N GLU A 63 -1.73 -0.67 2.55
CA GLU A 63 -2.72 -0.31 3.55
C GLU A 63 -3.30 1.09 3.27
N ALA A 64 -4.59 1.17 2.91
CA ALA A 64 -5.26 2.42 2.51
C ALA A 64 -5.33 3.48 3.62
N ALA A 65 -5.52 3.06 4.87
CA ALA A 65 -5.44 3.95 6.05
C ALA A 65 -4.05 4.61 6.20
N GLY A 66 -3.08 4.11 5.43
CA GLY A 66 -1.69 4.46 5.48
C GLY A 66 -1.26 5.69 4.69
N TRP A 67 -2.13 6.18 3.80
CA TRP A 67 -1.73 7.07 2.71
C TRP A 67 -1.49 8.49 3.18
N ASN A 68 -0.47 9.12 2.59
CA ASN A 68 -0.28 10.55 2.67
C ASN A 68 -0.25 11.05 1.23
N LEU A 69 -1.14 11.98 0.92
CA LEU A 69 -1.20 12.63 -0.38
C LEU A 69 -0.52 13.98 -0.26
N PHE A 70 0.27 14.34 -1.27
CA PHE A 70 0.95 15.62 -1.35
C PHE A 70 0.60 16.29 -2.67
N ASP A 71 0.51 17.61 -2.67
CA ASP A 71 0.38 18.36 -3.91
C ASP A 71 1.76 18.58 -4.58
N ALA A 72 1.75 19.29 -5.71
CA ALA A 72 2.97 19.58 -6.46
C ALA A 72 3.96 20.52 -5.72
N ALA A 73 3.50 21.27 -4.71
CA ALA A 73 4.34 22.09 -3.85
C ALA A 73 4.95 21.29 -2.69
N GLY A 74 4.51 20.05 -2.49
CA GLY A 74 4.92 19.18 -1.39
C GLY A 74 4.08 19.36 -0.13
N ASP A 75 2.98 20.12 -0.20
CA ASP A 75 2.08 20.30 0.93
C ASP A 75 1.19 19.07 1.11
N ALA A 76 1.05 18.62 2.36
CA ALA A 76 0.26 17.45 2.69
C ALA A 76 -1.24 17.74 2.54
N LEU A 77 -1.90 17.04 1.62
CA LEU A 77 -3.34 17.07 1.44
C LEU A 77 -3.99 16.23 2.55
N ARG A 78 -4.56 16.92 3.54
CA ARG A 78 -5.41 16.30 4.55
C ARG A 78 -6.86 16.33 4.05
N PRO A 79 -7.61 15.22 4.11
CA PRO A 79 -9.06 15.32 3.95
C PRO A 79 -9.56 16.34 4.97
N LYS A 80 -10.35 17.32 4.53
CA LYS A 80 -10.92 18.32 5.45
C LYS A 80 -11.74 17.56 6.48
N SER A 81 -11.30 17.56 7.73
CA SER A 81 -12.12 17.12 8.85
C SER A 81 -13.28 18.11 8.97
N GLY A 82 -14.37 17.83 8.26
CA GLY A 82 -15.51 18.74 8.13
C GLY A 82 -15.80 19.07 6.67
N ASP A 83 -16.48 18.15 5.99
CA ASP A 83 -17.70 18.56 5.32
C ASP A 83 -18.80 17.54 5.64
N ALA A 84 -19.99 18.09 5.80
CA ALA A 84 -21.21 17.63 6.44
C ALA A 84 -21.44 16.12 6.55
N ALA A 85 -22.19 15.75 7.61
CA ALA A 85 -23.23 14.75 7.49
C ALA A 85 -23.84 14.84 6.08
N VAL A 86 -23.42 13.93 5.19
CA VAL A 86 -24.19 13.64 3.99
C VAL A 86 -25.54 13.25 4.56
N ALA A 87 -26.49 14.17 4.48
CA ALA A 87 -27.88 13.87 4.78
C ALA A 87 -28.15 12.56 4.06
N SER A 88 -28.49 11.52 4.83
CA SER A 88 -28.86 10.23 4.29
C SER A 88 -29.77 10.50 3.09
N PRO A 89 -29.48 9.96 1.90
CA PRO A 89 -30.33 10.18 0.74
C PRO A 89 -31.75 9.79 1.15
N ASP A 90 -32.69 10.73 1.03
CA ASP A 90 -34.09 10.52 1.38
C ASP A 90 -34.64 9.48 0.39
N LEU A 91 -34.76 8.23 0.84
CA LEU A 91 -35.25 7.15 0.01
C LEU A 91 -36.78 7.24 -0.02
N PRO A 92 -37.42 7.19 -1.20
CA PRO A 92 -38.88 7.10 -1.26
C PRO A 92 -39.35 5.82 -0.56
N SER A 93 -40.34 5.95 0.32
CA SER A 93 -41.00 4.80 0.92
C SER A 93 -41.69 3.98 -0.16
N LEU A 94 -41.36 2.69 -0.24
CA LEU A 94 -42.05 1.75 -1.11
C LEU A 94 -43.49 1.55 -0.60
N PRO A 95 -44.52 1.56 -1.47
CA PRO A 95 -45.87 1.23 -1.06
C PRO A 95 -45.97 -0.24 -0.62
N ALA A 96 -46.83 -0.50 0.36
CA ALA A 96 -47.10 -1.82 0.94
C ALA A 96 -47.74 -2.81 -0.05
#